data_AF-A0A7S2QF26-F1
#
_entry.id   AF-A0A7S2QF26-F1
#
_cell.length_a   1.000
_cell.length_b   1.000
_cell.length_c   1.000
_cell.angle_alpha   90.00
_cell.angle_beta   90.00
_cell.angle_gamma   90.00
#
_symmetry.space_group_name_H-M   'P 1'
#
loop_
_entity.id
_entity.type
_entity.pdbx_description
1 polymer ?
#
loop_
_entity_poly.entity_id
_entity_poly.type
_entity_poly.pdbx_seq_one_letter_code
_entity_poly.pdbx_strand_id
1 'polypeptide(L)'
;MPLEDPRCALPPSVNDSALRLGDLNHDPEGLSSVLLTSFDLLEDVEWLQNELKIARAVPLTLAMHPWPQLYQQREDMVRQLKSRFDKVLPHFPGGIANTGCSVHAKLMLLEFPERLRVVVSSANLRPLHWRFRNEAVWVQDFPRARAGAAVPDVSPLLGAGGAFARTLAHFVCELLSGADASPAECGGEAWACRLARFDFAGAAAHLLPSRPGLWRPAEVVPPASLALRLGADGPHGARPGAGAGGRPAESPPGDLQHAGGQSVGPWRAALVLAGSSW
;
A
#
# COMPACT_ATOMS: atom_id res chain seq x y z
N MET A 1 -3.97 33.45 -10.50
CA MET A 1 -2.87 34.17 -9.81
C MET A 1 -1.61 33.33 -9.94
N PRO A 2 -0.44 33.94 -10.13
CA PRO A 2 0.83 33.20 -10.12
C PRO A 2 0.99 32.50 -8.76
N LEU A 3 1.42 31.24 -8.76
CA LEU A 3 1.70 30.47 -7.53
C LEU A 3 2.80 31.10 -6.66
N GLU A 4 3.55 32.05 -7.22
CA GLU A 4 4.60 32.81 -6.57
C GLU A 4 4.10 34.04 -5.81
N ASP A 5 2.80 34.33 -5.85
CA ASP A 5 2.22 35.46 -5.10
C ASP A 5 2.27 35.15 -3.58
N PRO A 6 2.99 35.96 -2.77
CA PRO A 6 3.09 35.74 -1.32
C PRO A 6 1.74 35.73 -0.61
N ARG A 7 0.70 36.32 -1.21
CA ARG A 7 -0.68 36.32 -0.68
C ARG A 7 -1.38 34.96 -0.84
N CYS A 8 -0.84 34.07 -1.67
CA CYS A 8 -1.29 32.69 -1.81
C CYS A 8 -0.56 31.72 -0.87
N ALA A 9 0.47 32.17 -0.14
CA ALA A 9 1.17 31.33 0.84
C ALA A 9 0.29 31.16 2.09
N LEU A 10 -0.05 29.91 2.40
CA LEU A 10 -0.70 29.60 3.67
C LEU A 10 0.30 29.81 4.82
N PRO A 11 -0.17 30.25 6.00
CA PRO A 11 0.72 30.43 7.15
C PRO A 11 1.38 29.09 7.52
N PRO A 12 2.67 29.05 7.93
CA PRO A 12 3.40 27.81 8.17
C PRO A 12 2.69 26.83 9.11
N SER A 13 1.93 27.34 10.07
CA SER A 13 1.15 26.57 11.04
C SER A 13 0.14 25.62 10.42
N VAL A 14 -0.33 25.86 9.18
CA VAL A 14 -1.23 24.90 8.51
C VAL A 14 -0.52 23.58 8.19
N ASN A 15 0.81 23.56 8.18
CA ASN A 15 1.63 22.40 7.88
C ASN A 15 2.16 21.69 9.14
N ASP A 16 1.84 22.14 10.36
CA ASP A 16 2.42 21.61 11.61
C ASP A 16 2.22 20.10 11.82
N SER A 17 1.28 19.49 11.09
CA SER A 17 1.04 18.04 11.08
C SER A 17 0.95 17.47 9.66
N ALA A 18 1.41 18.22 8.66
CA ALA A 18 1.49 17.77 7.28
C ALA A 18 2.75 16.92 7.07
N LEU A 19 2.72 16.08 6.05
CA LEU A 19 3.86 15.26 5.62
C LEU A 19 4.31 15.69 4.23
N ARG A 20 5.62 15.88 4.07
CA ARG A 20 6.26 15.95 2.75
C ARG A 20 6.55 14.54 2.26
N LEU A 21 6.76 14.40 0.95
CA LEU A 21 7.19 13.13 0.36
C LEU A 21 8.47 12.61 1.03
N GLY A 22 9.44 13.50 1.28
CA GLY A 22 10.69 13.14 1.94
C GLY A 22 10.57 12.75 3.41
N ASP A 23 9.48 13.07 4.08
CA ASP A 23 9.25 12.64 5.48
C ASP A 23 8.87 11.16 5.55
N LEU A 24 8.43 10.57 4.42
CA LEU A 24 8.13 9.16 4.32
C LEU A 24 9.40 8.30 4.38
N ASN A 25 10.56 8.83 3.98
CA ASN A 25 11.85 8.17 4.13
C ASN A 25 12.74 8.89 5.16
N HIS A 26 12.54 8.54 6.43
CA HIS A 26 13.30 9.10 7.56
C HIS A 26 14.67 8.43 7.78
N ASP A 27 14.96 7.34 7.08
CA ASP A 27 16.20 6.56 7.21
C ASP A 27 16.74 6.18 5.82
N PRO A 28 17.28 7.14 5.06
CA PRO A 28 17.72 6.89 3.69
C PRO A 28 18.83 5.85 3.57
N GLU A 29 19.69 5.75 4.57
CA GLU A 29 20.81 4.78 4.60
C GLU A 29 20.30 3.35 4.83
N GLY A 30 19.24 3.18 5.61
CA GLY A 30 18.59 1.90 5.85
C GLY A 30 17.62 1.47 4.75
N LEU A 31 17.31 2.31 3.75
CA LEU A 31 16.37 1.96 2.69
C LEU A 31 16.93 0.85 1.78
N SER A 32 16.24 -0.27 1.69
CA SER A 32 16.76 -1.49 1.06
C SER A 32 16.02 -1.94 -0.20
N SER A 33 14.77 -1.52 -0.38
CA SER A 33 13.96 -1.74 -1.59
C SER A 33 12.75 -0.83 -1.58
N VAL A 34 12.28 -0.44 -2.76
CA VAL A 34 11.14 0.46 -2.91
C VAL A 34 10.18 -0.05 -3.97
N LEU A 35 8.88 -0.11 -3.65
CA LEU A 35 7.80 -0.18 -4.64
C LEU A 35 7.01 1.10 -4.57
N LEU A 36 6.92 1.78 -5.71
CA LEU A 36 6.10 2.98 -5.89
C LEU A 36 5.01 2.71 -6.91
N THR A 37 3.85 3.31 -6.67
CA THR A 37 2.76 3.35 -7.65
C THR A 37 2.27 4.77 -7.85
N SER A 38 1.91 5.10 -9.09
CA SER A 38 1.34 6.40 -9.45
C SER A 38 0.37 6.22 -10.62
N PHE A 39 -0.57 7.14 -10.81
CA PHE A 39 -1.39 7.14 -12.03
C PHE A 39 -0.66 7.84 -13.15
N ASP A 40 -0.12 9.01 -12.87
CA ASP A 40 0.62 9.78 -13.85
C ASP A 40 2.00 9.15 -14.09
N LEU A 41 2.51 9.31 -15.31
CA LEU A 41 3.94 9.16 -15.58
C LEU A 41 4.73 10.14 -14.72
N LEU A 42 5.95 9.77 -14.33
CA LEU A 42 6.86 10.69 -13.68
C LEU A 42 7.29 11.77 -14.66
N GLU A 43 7.07 13.03 -14.29
CA GLU A 43 7.57 14.18 -15.04
C GLU A 43 9.02 14.52 -14.69
N ASP A 44 9.44 14.18 -13.46
CA ASP A 44 10.75 14.51 -12.92
C ASP A 44 11.27 13.36 -12.05
N VAL A 45 12.13 12.52 -12.66
CA VAL A 45 12.78 11.39 -12.00
C VAL A 45 13.82 11.87 -10.97
N GLU A 46 14.46 13.00 -11.23
CA GLU A 46 15.47 13.59 -10.33
C GLU A 46 14.84 14.06 -9.04
N TRP A 47 13.75 14.82 -9.16
CA TRP A 47 12.96 15.27 -8.02
C TRP A 47 12.50 14.09 -7.17
N LEU A 48 11.95 13.03 -7.79
CA LEU A 48 11.52 11.85 -7.05
C LEU A 48 12.68 11.22 -6.27
N GLN A 49 13.82 11.00 -6.93
CA GLN A 49 15.00 10.41 -6.31
C GLN A 49 15.49 11.26 -5.13
N ASN A 50 15.55 12.57 -5.31
CA ASN A 50 16.07 13.51 -4.31
C ASN A 50 15.11 13.69 -3.12
N GLU A 51 13.81 13.85 -3.39
CA GLU A 51 12.81 14.04 -2.33
C GLU A 51 12.66 12.80 -1.46
N LEU A 52 12.54 11.61 -2.06
CA LEU A 52 12.50 10.35 -1.31
C LEU A 52 13.89 9.89 -0.84
N LYS A 53 14.96 10.59 -1.22
CA LYS A 53 16.35 10.27 -0.86
C LYS A 53 16.72 8.81 -1.19
N ILE A 54 16.35 8.35 -2.39
CA ILE A 54 16.58 6.96 -2.81
C ILE A 54 17.99 6.86 -3.40
N ALA A 55 18.88 6.14 -2.71
CA ALA A 55 20.21 5.88 -3.24
C ALA A 55 20.14 5.07 -4.54
N ARG A 56 21.06 5.35 -5.47
CA ARG A 56 21.11 4.74 -6.81
C ARG A 56 21.10 3.20 -6.80
N ALA A 57 21.72 2.59 -5.80
CA ALA A 57 21.84 1.14 -5.66
C ALA A 57 20.57 0.45 -5.13
N VAL A 58 19.62 1.22 -4.57
CA VAL A 58 18.38 0.67 -4.00
C VAL A 58 17.46 0.20 -5.13
N PRO A 59 17.00 -1.07 -5.11
CA PRO A 59 16.04 -1.56 -6.08
C PRO A 59 14.74 -0.75 -6.08
N LEU A 60 14.35 -0.26 -7.25
CA LEU A 60 13.12 0.51 -7.46
C LEU A 60 12.16 -0.25 -8.39
N THR A 61 11.04 -0.71 -7.84
CA THR A 61 9.87 -1.11 -8.64
C THR A 61 8.93 0.09 -8.77
N LEU A 62 8.53 0.44 -9.98
CA LEU A 62 7.63 1.55 -10.25
C LEU A 62 6.49 1.09 -11.17
N ALA A 63 5.26 1.03 -10.65
CA ALA A 63 4.08 0.69 -11.44
C ALA A 63 3.25 1.94 -11.75
N MET A 64 2.99 2.18 -13.03
CA MET A 64 2.25 3.36 -13.49
C MET A 64 1.22 3.01 -14.56
N HIS A 65 0.26 3.91 -14.76
CA HIS A 65 -0.68 3.74 -15.86
C HIS A 65 0.07 3.71 -17.21
N PRO A 66 -0.33 2.84 -18.16
CA PRO A 66 0.44 2.60 -19.38
C PRO A 66 0.42 3.76 -20.37
N TRP A 67 -0.59 4.65 -20.27
CA TRP A 67 -0.80 5.82 -21.13
C TRP A 67 -0.36 5.56 -22.59
N PRO A 68 -1.03 4.66 -23.33
CA PRO A 68 -0.56 4.21 -24.64
C PRO A 68 -0.37 5.37 -25.65
N GLN A 69 -1.13 6.45 -25.50
CA GLN A 69 -1.00 7.67 -26.30
C GLN A 69 0.25 8.50 -25.98
N LEU A 70 0.93 8.22 -24.86
CA LEU A 70 2.13 8.91 -24.38
C LEU A 70 3.38 8.02 -24.50
N TYR A 71 3.42 7.16 -25.52
CA TYR A 71 4.51 6.18 -25.72
C TYR A 71 5.91 6.81 -25.62
N GLN A 72 6.14 7.94 -26.31
CA GLN A 72 7.44 8.59 -26.31
C GLN A 72 7.82 9.13 -24.93
N GLN A 73 6.91 9.83 -24.22
CA GLN A 73 7.18 10.31 -22.87
C GLN A 73 7.49 9.15 -21.92
N ARG A 74 6.82 8.01 -22.09
CA ARG A 74 7.07 6.80 -21.31
C ARG A 74 8.47 6.26 -21.55
N GLU A 75 8.89 6.11 -22.81
CA GLU A 75 10.25 5.65 -23.13
C GLU A 75 11.32 6.62 -22.59
N ASP A 76 11.08 7.93 -22.68
CA ASP A 76 11.99 8.95 -22.14
C ASP A 76 12.14 8.83 -20.62
N MET A 77 11.03 8.71 -19.91
CA MET A 77 11.02 8.48 -18.47
C MET A 77 11.72 7.17 -18.09
N VAL A 78 11.51 6.08 -18.84
CA VAL A 78 12.21 4.80 -18.61
C VAL A 78 13.72 4.97 -18.80
N ARG A 79 14.16 5.72 -19.82
CA ARG A 79 15.58 6.04 -20.01
C ARG A 79 16.16 6.85 -18.86
N GLN A 80 15.42 7.83 -18.35
CA GLN A 80 15.82 8.62 -17.17
C GLN A 80 15.90 7.77 -15.91
N LEU A 81 14.94 6.88 -15.67
CA LEU A 81 14.98 5.93 -14.55
C LEU A 81 16.24 5.06 -14.60
N LYS A 82 16.54 4.47 -15.76
CA LYS A 82 17.73 3.62 -15.96
C LYS A 82 19.04 4.40 -15.87
N SER A 83 19.04 5.71 -16.14
CA SER A 83 20.23 6.54 -15.96
C SER A 83 20.47 6.94 -14.51
N ARG A 84 19.46 6.83 -13.62
CA ARG A 84 19.50 7.28 -12.22
C ARG A 84 19.53 6.15 -11.18
N PHE A 85 19.08 4.96 -11.54
CA PHE A 85 19.02 3.78 -10.67
C PHE A 85 19.74 2.59 -11.30
N ASP A 86 20.49 1.82 -10.50
CA ASP A 86 21.19 0.63 -10.97
C ASP A 86 20.23 -0.56 -11.17
N LYS A 87 19.18 -0.63 -10.35
CA LYS A 87 18.19 -1.70 -10.35
C LYS A 87 16.80 -1.07 -10.41
N VAL A 88 16.19 -1.02 -11.59
CA VAL A 88 14.85 -0.43 -11.76
C VAL A 88 13.95 -1.30 -12.62
N LEU A 89 12.72 -1.49 -12.16
CA LEU A 89 11.63 -2.12 -12.89
C LEU A 89 10.49 -1.11 -13.09
N PRO A 90 10.46 -0.40 -14.23
CA PRO A 90 9.27 0.32 -14.65
C PRO A 90 8.24 -0.69 -15.20
N HIS A 91 7.05 -0.69 -14.61
CA HIS A 91 5.96 -1.57 -15.01
C HIS A 91 4.71 -0.77 -15.39
N PHE A 92 4.06 -1.20 -16.47
CA PHE A 92 2.90 -0.55 -17.06
C PHE A 92 1.77 -1.58 -17.22
N PRO A 93 0.98 -1.84 -16.18
CA PRO A 93 -0.10 -2.80 -16.24
C PRO A 93 -1.09 -2.46 -17.37
N GLY A 94 -1.13 -3.28 -18.43
CA GLY A 94 -2.19 -3.24 -19.46
C GLY A 94 -1.86 -2.68 -20.85
N GLY A 95 -0.79 -3.13 -21.51
CA GLY A 95 -0.66 -3.03 -22.99
C GLY A 95 -0.26 -4.40 -23.51
N ILE A 96 -0.99 -5.09 -24.40
CA ILE A 96 -1.16 -4.76 -25.83
C ILE A 96 -2.58 -5.17 -26.34
N ALA A 97 -3.48 -5.70 -25.48
CA ALA A 97 -4.75 -6.32 -25.89
C ALA A 97 -6.01 -5.92 -25.07
N ASN A 98 -6.06 -4.71 -24.53
CA ASN A 98 -7.23 -3.96 -24.02
C ASN A 98 -8.53 -4.75 -23.67
N THR A 99 -8.61 -5.37 -22.49
CA THR A 99 -9.90 -5.77 -21.88
C THR A 99 -10.09 -5.32 -20.42
N GLY A 100 -9.21 -4.46 -19.88
CA GLY A 100 -9.44 -3.84 -18.56
C GLY A 100 -8.20 -3.20 -17.95
N CYS A 101 -7.75 -2.08 -18.49
CA CYS A 101 -6.67 -1.31 -17.84
C CYS A 101 -7.20 -0.57 -16.61
N SER A 102 -6.46 -0.61 -15.50
CA SER A 102 -6.36 0.57 -14.63
C SER A 102 -5.16 0.42 -13.70
N VAL A 103 -4.23 1.37 -13.76
CA VAL A 103 -3.55 1.78 -12.54
C VAL A 103 -4.28 3.01 -12.06
N HIS A 104 -4.71 3.05 -10.80
CA HIS A 104 -4.80 4.32 -10.08
C HIS A 104 -4.33 4.15 -8.64
N ALA A 105 -3.30 3.31 -8.44
CA ALA A 105 -2.67 3.13 -7.14
C ALA A 105 -1.75 4.32 -6.82
N LYS A 106 -1.65 4.62 -5.53
CA LYS A 106 -0.66 5.51 -4.89
C LYS A 106 -0.21 4.88 -3.57
N LEU A 107 -0.01 3.56 -3.65
CA LEU A 107 0.68 2.74 -2.68
C LEU A 107 2.19 3.00 -2.79
N MET A 108 2.87 3.10 -1.65
CA MET A 108 4.33 3.06 -1.56
C MET A 108 4.72 2.02 -0.50
N LEU A 109 5.70 1.19 -0.83
CA LEU A 109 6.33 0.25 0.08
C LEU A 109 7.81 0.61 0.20
N LEU A 110 8.25 0.98 1.39
CA LEU A 110 9.64 1.29 1.70
C LEU A 110 10.16 0.23 2.67
N GLU A 111 11.04 -0.65 2.19
CA GLU A 111 11.62 -1.73 2.98
C GLU A 111 12.90 -1.25 3.69
N PHE A 112 12.95 -1.46 5.00
CA PHE A 112 14.13 -1.23 5.86
C PHE A 112 14.51 -2.53 6.57
N PRO A 113 15.73 -2.64 7.15
CA PRO A 113 16.17 -3.84 7.87
C PRO A 113 15.19 -4.35 8.91
N GLU A 114 14.56 -3.47 9.68
CA GLU A 114 13.72 -3.83 10.84
C GLU A 114 12.22 -3.56 10.63
N ARG A 115 11.84 -2.96 9.50
CA ARG A 115 10.44 -2.58 9.25
C ARG A 115 10.12 -2.45 7.76
N LEU A 116 8.84 -2.59 7.44
CA LEU A 116 8.27 -2.17 6.18
C LEU A 116 7.36 -0.98 6.45
N ARG A 117 7.60 0.14 5.78
CA ARG A 117 6.65 1.24 5.76
C ARG A 117 5.69 1.07 4.60
N VAL A 118 4.40 1.01 4.91
CA VAL A 118 3.32 1.01 3.91
C VAL A 118 2.68 2.39 3.91
N VAL A 119 2.58 2.98 2.73
CA VAL A 119 1.96 4.29 2.52
C VAL A 119 0.84 4.14 1.50
N VAL A 120 -0.33 4.69 1.79
CA VAL A 120 -1.42 4.85 0.82
C VAL A 120 -1.74 6.33 0.75
N SER A 121 -1.58 6.94 -0.43
CA SER A 121 -1.81 8.36 -0.65
C SER A 121 -2.90 8.61 -1.69
N SER A 122 -3.40 9.84 -1.78
CA SER A 122 -4.11 10.34 -2.97
C SER A 122 -3.17 10.97 -4.01
N ALA A 123 -1.95 11.35 -3.60
CA ALA A 123 -1.00 12.13 -4.39
C ALA A 123 -0.28 11.30 -5.45
N ASN A 124 -0.31 11.74 -6.71
CA ASN A 124 0.63 11.25 -7.71
C ASN A 124 2.07 11.66 -7.33
N LEU A 125 3.05 10.94 -7.89
CA LEU A 125 4.48 11.23 -7.69
C LEU A 125 4.93 12.40 -8.55
N ARG A 126 4.40 13.60 -8.26
CA ARG A 126 4.65 14.85 -8.97
C ARG A 126 4.86 16.00 -7.98
N PRO A 127 5.82 16.92 -8.22
CA PRO A 127 6.03 18.07 -7.35
C PRO A 127 4.74 18.84 -7.06
N LEU A 128 3.89 19.02 -8.06
CA LEU A 128 2.64 19.77 -7.90
C LEU A 128 1.71 19.17 -6.83
N HIS A 129 1.62 17.84 -6.75
CA HIS A 129 0.75 17.17 -5.77
C HIS A 129 1.28 17.33 -4.35
N TRP A 130 2.60 17.24 -4.16
CA TRP A 130 3.22 17.29 -2.83
C TRP A 130 3.52 18.71 -2.34
N ARG A 131 3.50 19.70 -3.22
CA ARG A 131 3.83 21.10 -2.89
C ARG A 131 2.65 22.06 -2.90
N PHE A 132 1.55 21.73 -3.57
CA PHE A 132 0.48 22.70 -3.81
C PHE A 132 -0.94 22.12 -3.75
N ARG A 133 -1.10 20.80 -3.59
CA ARG A 133 -2.42 20.18 -3.50
C ARG A 133 -2.69 19.70 -2.08
N ASN A 134 -3.97 19.69 -1.73
CA ASN A 134 -4.44 19.04 -0.53
C ASN A 134 -4.54 17.55 -0.81
N GLU A 135 -3.61 16.79 -0.24
CA GLU A 135 -3.52 15.36 -0.44
C GLU A 135 -3.65 14.63 0.91
N ALA A 136 -4.20 13.42 0.88
CA ALA A 136 -4.28 12.56 2.04
C ALA A 136 -3.16 11.52 2.01
N VAL A 137 -2.59 11.22 3.18
CA VAL A 137 -1.59 10.18 3.36
C VAL A 137 -1.93 9.34 4.59
N TRP A 138 -2.11 8.04 4.38
CA TRP A 138 -2.06 7.04 5.43
C TRP A 138 -0.68 6.38 5.41
N VAL A 139 -0.04 6.26 6.57
CA VAL A 139 1.28 5.65 6.72
C VAL A 139 1.30 4.78 7.98
N GLN A 140 1.84 3.58 7.84
CA GLN A 140 2.09 2.69 8.97
C GLN A 140 3.37 1.89 8.76
N ASP A 141 4.15 1.75 9.84
CA ASP A 141 5.30 0.87 9.89
C ASP A 141 4.89 -0.50 10.44
N PHE A 142 5.37 -1.56 9.80
CA PHE A 142 5.18 -2.95 10.19
C PHE A 142 6.54 -3.54 10.56
N PRO A 143 6.73 -4.05 11.78
CA PRO A 143 8.03 -4.56 12.21
C PRO A 143 8.39 -5.84 11.45
N ARG A 144 9.68 -6.13 11.36
CA ARG A 144 10.15 -7.42 10.86
C ARG A 144 9.70 -8.55 11.78
N ALA A 145 9.17 -9.62 11.19
CA ALA A 145 8.76 -10.80 11.94
C ALA A 145 9.98 -11.43 12.63
N ARG A 146 9.82 -11.86 13.89
CA ARG A 146 10.91 -12.37 14.75
C ARG A 146 11.48 -13.75 14.33
N ALA A 147 11.20 -14.24 13.12
CA ALA A 147 11.57 -15.60 12.70
C ALA A 147 12.61 -15.60 11.56
N GLY A 148 13.76 -16.20 11.83
CA GLY A 148 14.87 -16.41 10.90
C GLY A 148 14.62 -17.52 9.88
N ALA A 149 13.60 -17.40 9.03
CA ALA A 149 13.44 -18.32 7.92
C ALA A 149 14.36 -17.94 6.76
N ALA A 150 15.34 -18.80 6.48
CA ALA A 150 16.27 -18.68 5.36
C ALA A 150 15.64 -19.02 3.99
N VAL A 151 14.37 -19.43 3.97
CA VAL A 151 13.63 -19.84 2.77
C VAL A 151 12.51 -18.83 2.50
N PRO A 152 12.28 -18.42 1.24
CA PRO A 152 11.09 -17.65 0.87
C PRO A 152 9.83 -18.49 1.12
N ASP A 153 9.15 -18.23 2.24
CA ASP A 153 7.87 -18.81 2.58
C ASP A 153 6.81 -17.70 2.67
N VAL A 154 5.78 -17.79 1.84
CA VAL A 154 4.65 -16.85 1.82
C VAL A 154 3.48 -17.30 2.71
N SER A 155 3.57 -18.47 3.34
CA SER A 155 2.56 -18.99 4.28
C SER A 155 2.21 -18.01 5.41
N PRO A 156 3.14 -17.21 5.98
CA PRO A 156 2.81 -16.19 6.97
C PRO A 156 1.80 -15.15 6.46
N LEU A 157 1.86 -14.80 5.17
CA LEU A 157 0.92 -13.87 4.55
C LEU A 157 -0.49 -14.46 4.48
N LEU A 158 -0.61 -15.77 4.26
CA LEU A 158 -1.89 -16.46 4.10
C LEU A 158 -2.54 -16.82 5.45
N GLY A 159 -1.74 -17.09 6.48
CA GLY A 159 -2.19 -17.44 7.82
C GLY A 159 -2.20 -16.25 8.79
N ALA A 160 -1.15 -16.16 9.60
CA ALA A 160 -1.03 -15.26 10.76
C ALA A 160 -0.96 -13.76 10.44
N GLY A 161 -0.62 -13.37 9.20
CA GLY A 161 -0.53 -11.97 8.78
C GLY A 161 -1.87 -11.23 8.68
N GLY A 162 -2.99 -11.92 8.89
CA GLY A 162 -4.32 -11.29 8.92
C GLY A 162 -4.82 -10.84 7.54
N ALA A 163 -6.00 -10.22 7.52
CA ALA A 163 -6.65 -9.81 6.27
C ALA A 163 -5.86 -8.73 5.51
N PHE A 164 -5.18 -7.84 6.22
CA PHE A 164 -4.36 -6.78 5.60
C PHE A 164 -3.22 -7.36 4.76
N ALA A 165 -2.40 -8.25 5.34
CA ALA A 165 -1.25 -8.84 4.65
C ALA A 165 -1.67 -9.63 3.40
N ARG A 166 -2.72 -10.46 3.52
CA ARG A 166 -3.27 -11.21 2.38
C ARG A 166 -3.68 -10.29 1.25
N THR A 167 -4.46 -9.26 1.55
CA THR A 167 -4.98 -8.33 0.54
C THR A 167 -3.84 -7.53 -0.10
N LEU A 168 -2.86 -7.06 0.69
CA LEU A 168 -1.71 -6.34 0.17
C LEU A 168 -0.87 -7.20 -0.77
N ALA A 169 -0.52 -8.42 -0.33
CA ALA A 169 0.30 -9.34 -1.12
C ALA A 169 -0.39 -9.73 -2.43
N HIS A 170 -1.68 -10.07 -2.37
CA HIS A 170 -2.46 -10.37 -3.56
C HIS A 170 -2.50 -9.19 -4.53
N PHE A 171 -2.77 -7.99 -4.02
CA PHE A 171 -2.80 -6.77 -4.83
C PHE A 171 -1.45 -6.49 -5.50
N VAL A 172 -0.33 -6.61 -4.77
CA VAL A 172 1.02 -6.36 -5.32
C VAL A 172 1.40 -7.42 -6.36
N CYS A 173 1.14 -8.70 -6.10
CA CYS A 173 1.39 -9.75 -7.07
C CYS A 173 0.65 -9.48 -8.39
N GLU A 174 -0.63 -9.12 -8.30
CA GLU A 174 -1.44 -8.86 -9.49
C GLU A 174 -1.07 -7.57 -10.20
N LEU A 175 -0.75 -6.52 -9.46
CA LEU A 175 -0.28 -5.26 -10.01
C LEU A 175 0.99 -5.47 -10.84
N LEU A 176 1.85 -6.40 -10.44
CA LEU A 176 3.12 -6.70 -11.11
C LEU A 176 3.06 -7.93 -12.02
N SER A 177 1.87 -8.49 -12.23
CA SER A 177 1.67 -9.62 -13.14
C SER A 177 2.00 -9.22 -14.57
N GLY A 178 2.80 -10.04 -15.24
CA GLY A 178 3.22 -9.77 -16.63
C GLY A 178 4.24 -8.64 -16.76
N ALA A 179 4.87 -8.21 -15.67
CA ALA A 179 6.10 -7.42 -15.75
C ALA A 179 7.19 -8.28 -16.41
N ASP A 180 7.77 -7.80 -17.51
CA ASP A 180 8.89 -8.48 -18.17
C ASP A 180 10.02 -8.69 -17.17
N ALA A 181 10.46 -9.94 -17.04
CA ALA A 181 11.33 -10.41 -15.97
C ALA A 181 12.75 -9.82 -16.07
N SER A 182 12.95 -8.62 -15.51
CA SER A 182 14.22 -8.13 -14.94
C SER A 182 14.01 -6.79 -14.22
N PRO A 183 14.52 -6.60 -13.00
CA PRO A 183 15.30 -7.53 -12.18
C PRO A 183 14.43 -8.54 -11.40
N ALA A 184 14.96 -9.74 -11.16
CA ALA A 184 14.31 -10.80 -10.37
C ALA A 184 13.88 -10.34 -8.95
N GLU A 185 14.53 -9.31 -8.42
CA GLU A 185 14.28 -8.73 -7.09
C GLU A 185 13.05 -7.80 -7.02
N CYS A 186 12.44 -7.47 -8.17
CA CYS A 186 11.47 -6.38 -8.31
C CYS A 186 10.06 -6.82 -8.74
N GLY A 187 9.87 -8.10 -9.12
CA GLY A 187 8.58 -8.65 -9.58
C GLY A 187 7.59 -8.98 -8.45
N GLY A 188 6.38 -9.39 -8.82
CA GLY A 188 5.30 -9.72 -7.87
C GLY A 188 5.69 -10.78 -6.83
N GLU A 189 6.29 -11.88 -7.26
CA GLU A 189 6.75 -12.95 -6.36
C GLU A 189 7.85 -12.49 -5.40
N ALA A 190 8.79 -11.67 -5.89
CA ALA A 190 9.85 -11.11 -5.07
C ALA A 190 9.28 -10.19 -3.98
N TRP A 191 8.29 -9.36 -4.34
CA TRP A 191 7.58 -8.54 -3.35
C TRP A 191 6.75 -9.37 -2.38
N ALA A 192 6.09 -10.44 -2.81
CA ALA A 192 5.42 -11.36 -1.89
C ALA A 192 6.40 -11.97 -0.88
N CYS A 193 7.58 -12.41 -1.34
CA CYS A 193 8.62 -12.93 -0.46
C CYS A 193 9.17 -11.87 0.51
N ARG A 194 9.26 -10.60 0.08
CA ARG A 194 9.63 -9.47 0.97
C ARG A 194 8.55 -9.21 2.02
N LEU A 195 7.29 -9.10 1.59
CA LEU A 195 6.16 -8.86 2.48
C LEU A 195 6.06 -9.94 3.57
N ALA A 196 6.33 -11.21 3.24
CA ALA A 196 6.28 -12.31 4.20
C ALA A 196 7.27 -12.19 5.38
N ARG A 197 8.25 -11.28 5.28
CA ARG A 197 9.23 -11.01 6.35
C ARG A 197 8.70 -10.09 7.44
N PHE A 198 7.52 -9.48 7.27
CA PHE A 198 6.99 -8.47 8.17
C PHE A 198 5.73 -8.94 8.90
N ASP A 199 5.54 -8.46 10.12
CA ASP A 199 4.35 -8.73 10.93
C ASP A 199 3.30 -7.64 10.72
N PHE A 200 2.12 -8.05 10.23
CA PHE A 200 0.98 -7.18 9.92
C PHE A 200 -0.15 -7.25 10.96
N ALA A 201 0.03 -7.97 12.08
CA ALA A 201 -1.01 -8.13 13.10
C ALA A 201 -1.52 -6.79 13.66
N GLY A 202 -0.66 -5.77 13.70
CA GLY A 202 -0.99 -4.42 14.17
C GLY A 202 -1.64 -3.49 13.14
N ALA A 203 -2.10 -3.99 11.99
CA ALA A 203 -2.69 -3.14 10.94
C ALA A 203 -3.88 -2.31 11.47
N ALA A 204 -3.78 -0.98 11.35
CA ALA A 204 -4.79 -0.05 11.87
C ALA A 204 -5.92 0.24 10.87
N ALA A 205 -5.90 -0.40 9.69
CA ALA A 205 -6.84 -0.16 8.61
C ALA A 205 -7.13 -1.45 7.83
N HIS A 206 -8.22 -1.43 7.06
CA HIS A 206 -8.52 -2.46 6.07
C HIS A 206 -8.15 -1.96 4.67
N LEU A 207 -7.51 -2.82 3.87
CA LEU A 207 -7.24 -2.53 2.46
C LEU A 207 -8.44 -2.90 1.60
N LEU A 208 -8.86 -1.95 0.76
CA LEU A 208 -9.95 -2.12 -0.20
C LEU A 208 -9.44 -1.84 -1.63
N PRO A 209 -8.66 -2.76 -2.23
CA PRO A 209 -8.16 -2.57 -3.58
C PRO A 209 -9.29 -2.76 -4.58
N SER A 210 -9.36 -1.86 -5.57
CA SER A 210 -10.18 -2.06 -6.76
C SER A 210 -9.36 -2.70 -7.85
N ARG A 211 -9.99 -3.59 -8.62
CA ARG A 211 -9.35 -4.31 -9.70
C ARG A 211 -10.18 -4.24 -10.97
N PRO A 212 -9.56 -4.00 -12.13
CA PRO A 212 -10.23 -4.22 -13.41
C PRO A 212 -10.62 -5.70 -13.56
N GLY A 213 -11.85 -5.94 -13.98
CA GLY A 213 -12.33 -7.29 -14.26
C GLY A 213 -13.82 -7.45 -13.99
N LEU A 214 -14.34 -8.62 -14.33
CA LEU A 214 -15.69 -9.01 -13.97
C LEU A 214 -15.69 -9.59 -12.56
N TRP A 215 -16.36 -8.92 -11.63
CA TRP A 215 -16.61 -9.48 -10.32
C TRP A 215 -17.71 -10.53 -10.42
N ARG A 216 -17.46 -11.72 -9.87
CA ARG A 216 -18.48 -12.73 -9.60
C ARG A 216 -18.56 -12.93 -8.09
N PRO A 217 -19.76 -12.94 -7.48
CA PRO A 217 -19.89 -13.37 -6.11
C PRO A 217 -19.27 -14.76 -5.96
N ALA A 218 -18.45 -14.97 -4.93
CA ALA A 218 -18.32 -16.30 -4.39
C ALA A 218 -19.73 -16.80 -4.03
N GLU A 219 -20.05 -18.07 -4.28
CA GLU A 219 -21.38 -18.65 -4.00
C GLU A 219 -21.95 -18.10 -2.70
N VAL A 220 -23.22 -17.66 -2.73
CA VAL A 220 -23.91 -16.89 -1.68
C VAL A 220 -23.51 -17.39 -0.29
N VAL A 221 -22.65 -16.61 0.37
CA VAL A 221 -22.32 -16.84 1.77
C VAL A 221 -23.38 -16.10 2.59
N PRO A 222 -24.19 -16.80 3.42
CA PRO A 222 -25.22 -16.17 4.22
C PRO A 222 -24.66 -15.04 5.10
N PRO A 223 -25.45 -13.99 5.41
CA PRO A 223 -25.01 -12.83 6.22
C PRO A 223 -24.34 -13.20 7.55
N ALA A 224 -24.77 -14.31 8.18
CA ALA A 224 -24.19 -14.82 9.42
C ALA A 224 -22.70 -15.21 9.26
N SER A 225 -22.27 -15.65 8.08
CA SER A 225 -20.87 -16.00 7.82
C SER A 225 -20.01 -14.83 7.34
N LEU A 226 -20.62 -13.67 7.04
CA LEU A 226 -19.91 -12.41 6.78
C LEU A 226 -19.45 -11.74 8.09
N ALA A 227 -20.30 -11.76 9.13
CA ALA A 227 -19.96 -11.29 10.47
C ALA A 227 -18.83 -12.12 11.12
N LEU A 228 -18.83 -13.43 10.88
CA LEU A 228 -17.77 -14.35 11.33
C LEU A 228 -16.39 -14.11 10.67
N ARG A 229 -16.35 -13.48 9.50
CA ARG A 229 -15.08 -13.15 8.80
C ARG A 229 -14.48 -11.81 9.22
N LEU A 230 -15.28 -10.92 9.79
CA LEU A 230 -14.85 -9.61 10.28
C LEU A 230 -14.60 -9.59 11.80
N GLY A 231 -14.88 -10.69 12.52
CA GLY A 231 -14.85 -10.70 13.98
C GLY A 231 -14.45 -12.02 14.64
N ALA A 232 -13.50 -12.80 14.09
CA ALA A 232 -13.03 -14.01 14.76
C ALA A 232 -11.51 -14.01 14.97
N ASP A 233 -11.09 -13.30 16.02
CA ASP A 233 -10.05 -13.78 16.93
C ASP A 233 -10.65 -14.90 17.81
N GLY A 234 -9.95 -16.03 17.96
CA GLY A 234 -10.20 -16.99 19.05
C GLY A 234 -10.57 -18.44 18.64
N PRO A 235 -10.23 -19.44 19.49
CA PRO A 235 -9.70 -20.71 19.01
C PRO A 235 -10.68 -21.90 19.07
N HIS A 236 -10.25 -22.99 18.43
CA HIS A 236 -10.76 -24.37 18.54
C HIS A 236 -12.18 -24.68 17.99
N GLY A 237 -12.17 -25.42 16.89
CA GLY A 237 -12.59 -26.83 16.96
C GLY A 237 -14.07 -27.16 16.83
N ALA A 238 -14.30 -28.18 15.99
CA ALA A 238 -15.47 -29.04 15.88
C ALA A 238 -16.61 -28.58 14.95
N ARG A 239 -16.68 -29.25 13.79
CA ARG A 239 -17.92 -29.44 13.03
C ARG A 239 -18.82 -30.43 13.79
N PRO A 240 -20.12 -30.14 13.95
CA PRO A 240 -21.12 -31.19 14.08
C PRO A 240 -21.97 -31.30 12.80
N GLY A 241 -22.32 -32.56 12.50
CA GLY A 241 -23.12 -32.95 11.35
C GLY A 241 -24.59 -32.55 11.43
N ALA A 242 -25.27 -32.84 10.32
CA ALA A 242 -26.67 -32.59 10.05
C ALA A 242 -27.63 -33.23 11.06
N GLY A 243 -28.69 -32.50 11.45
CA GLY A 243 -29.79 -33.04 12.25
C GLY A 243 -30.93 -32.04 12.51
N ALA A 244 -32.04 -32.28 11.83
CA ALA A 244 -33.43 -31.80 11.95
C ALA A 244 -33.90 -30.95 13.17
N GLY A 245 -34.66 -29.89 12.84
CA GLY A 245 -36.04 -29.65 13.31
C GLY A 245 -36.31 -29.28 14.79
N GLY A 246 -36.61 -28.00 15.06
CA GLY A 246 -37.23 -27.57 16.32
C GLY A 246 -37.58 -26.07 16.33
N ARG A 247 -38.82 -25.73 16.74
CA ARG A 247 -39.42 -24.37 16.81
C ARG A 247 -38.71 -23.45 17.83
N PRO A 248 -38.77 -22.11 17.70
CA PRO A 248 -38.18 -21.20 18.67
C PRO A 248 -39.08 -20.96 19.89
N ALA A 249 -38.47 -20.87 21.07
CA ALA A 249 -39.08 -20.40 22.31
C ALA A 249 -38.47 -19.03 22.70
N GLU A 250 -39.27 -18.19 23.33
CA GLU A 250 -38.98 -16.80 23.70
C GLU A 250 -38.27 -16.62 25.08
N SER A 251 -37.51 -15.51 25.16
CA SER A 251 -37.14 -14.67 26.32
C SER A 251 -36.07 -15.17 27.32
N PRO A 252 -35.35 -14.33 28.12
CA PRO A 252 -35.52 -12.89 28.44
C PRO A 252 -34.19 -12.05 28.42
N PRO A 253 -34.13 -10.78 28.91
CA PRO A 253 -32.96 -9.89 28.76
C PRO A 253 -32.00 -9.96 29.96
N GLY A 254 -30.71 -9.60 29.77
CA GLY A 254 -29.75 -9.52 30.86
C GLY A 254 -28.38 -8.94 30.48
N ASP A 255 -28.20 -7.67 30.84
CA ASP A 255 -27.00 -6.99 31.37
C ASP A 255 -25.59 -7.33 30.84
N LEU A 256 -25.04 -6.41 30.04
CA LEU A 256 -23.60 -6.30 29.76
C LEU A 256 -22.92 -5.47 30.87
N GLN A 257 -22.14 -6.14 31.73
CA GLN A 257 -21.17 -5.48 32.60
C GLN A 257 -19.89 -5.13 31.83
N HIS A 258 -19.34 -3.97 32.16
CA HIS A 258 -18.07 -3.43 31.68
C HIS A 258 -16.87 -4.37 31.90
N ALA A 259 -16.05 -4.55 30.87
CA ALA A 259 -14.64 -4.93 31.00
C ALA A 259 -13.79 -3.88 30.27
N GLY A 260 -12.84 -3.30 31.00
CA GLY A 260 -11.99 -2.20 30.55
C GLY A 260 -11.05 -2.59 29.41
N GLY A 261 -11.04 -1.75 28.37
CA GLY A 261 -10.08 -1.78 27.28
C GLY A 261 -8.96 -0.78 27.54
N GLN A 262 -7.73 -1.27 27.53
CA GLN A 262 -6.50 -0.49 27.63
C GLN A 262 -6.38 0.51 26.48
N SER A 263 -5.94 1.72 26.82
CA SER A 263 -5.68 2.83 25.91
C SER A 263 -4.62 2.47 24.87
N VAL A 264 -5.02 2.30 23.62
CA VAL A 264 -4.12 2.33 22.46
C VAL A 264 -3.84 3.80 22.14
N GLY A 265 -2.56 4.18 22.08
CA GLY A 265 -2.12 5.56 21.83
C GLY A 265 -2.62 6.15 20.50
N PRO A 266 -2.56 7.49 20.33
CA PRO A 266 -3.27 8.17 19.25
C PRO A 266 -2.63 7.92 17.88
N TRP A 267 -3.44 7.45 16.95
CA TRP A 267 -3.14 7.37 15.51
C TRP A 267 -3.08 8.78 14.90
N ARG A 268 -2.15 9.02 13.98
CA ARG A 268 -2.07 10.29 13.22
C ARG A 268 -2.49 10.05 11.77
N ALA A 269 -3.71 10.44 11.41
CA ALA A 269 -4.04 10.76 10.02
C ALA A 269 -3.42 12.13 9.72
N ALA A 270 -2.52 12.21 8.76
CA ALA A 270 -1.89 13.47 8.36
C ALA A 270 -2.53 13.97 7.06
N LEU A 271 -3.01 15.21 7.11
CA LEU A 271 -3.43 15.95 5.92
C LEU A 271 -2.20 16.65 5.36
N VAL A 272 -1.84 16.40 4.12
CA VAL A 272 -0.84 17.20 3.42
C VAL A 272 -1.54 18.46 2.97
N LEU A 273 -1.47 19.51 3.79
CA LEU A 273 -1.68 20.88 3.33
C LEU A 273 -0.31 21.41 2.93
N ALA A 274 -0.27 22.16 1.84
CA ALA A 274 0.96 22.76 1.38
C ALA A 274 0.81 24.28 1.36
N GLY A 275 1.36 24.93 2.39
CA GLY A 275 1.78 26.33 2.35
C GLY A 275 3.29 26.41 2.14
N SER A 276 3.73 27.04 1.07
CA SER A 276 5.15 27.33 0.83
C SER A 276 5.70 28.21 1.96
N SER A 277 6.71 27.69 2.68
CA SER A 277 7.64 28.50 3.47
C SER A 277 9.04 28.25 2.91
N TRP A 278 9.65 29.32 2.43
CA TRP A 278 11.08 29.45 2.18
C TRP A 278 11.68 30.28 3.30
#